data_AF-A0A7J5W8V9-F1
#
_entry.id   AF-A0A7J5W8V9-F1
#
_cell.length_a   1.000
_cell.length_b   1.000
_cell.length_c   1.000
_cell.angle_alpha   90.00
_cell.angle_beta   90.00
_cell.angle_gamma   90.00
#
_symmetry.space_group_name_H-M   'P 1'
#
loop_
_entity.id
_entity.type
_entity.pdbx_description
1 polymer ?
#
loop_
_entity_poly.entity_id
_entity_poly.type
_entity_poly.pdbx_seq_one_letter_code
_entity_poly.pdbx_strand_id
1 'polypeptide(L)'
;MAESIEVREYLAAVRAALTGVPGRDRDEAIAELDATIRAEVETRGGDSAAVQATLAGFGSPDEYARALRDALVGEADAIEPQGRFLGMPYEFRAPTATSIRERMWNPSDPRIAMPRLFGLGWTVNFGALAVRLGLMRPDDIEARPFGNLSARAVGAAVAVPVATGIAALVITGAFWSRLPAEVPIHFSGAGVADDWAPKAVALGALLAIAAGLPVVILAWHALRRASRAVIAITSVVLGFLSVLAAVILGYTIANAVYGVEGWWIGALIVGSLAVPGVMLYLLARASLKAEWRATAESRGATEGEDAR
;
A
#
# COMPACT_ATOMS: atom_id res chain seq x y z
N MET A 1 39.70 -22.90 11.16
CA MET A 1 39.53 -22.27 12.51
C MET A 1 39.68 -20.75 12.45
N ALA A 2 40.78 -20.23 11.85
CA ALA A 2 40.99 -18.79 11.60
C ALA A 2 39.87 -18.15 10.76
N GLU A 3 39.42 -18.83 9.71
CA GLU A 3 38.29 -18.44 8.86
C GLU A 3 37.02 -18.06 9.64
N SER A 4 36.67 -18.86 10.65
CA SER A 4 35.50 -18.61 11.49
C SER A 4 35.68 -17.43 12.44
N ILE A 5 36.92 -17.04 12.75
CA ILE A 5 37.22 -15.92 13.65
C ILE A 5 37.03 -14.59 12.92
N GLU A 6 37.54 -14.48 11.69
CA GLU A 6 37.45 -13.24 10.89
C GLU A 6 36.00 -12.85 10.59
N VAL A 7 35.16 -13.81 10.19
CA VAL A 7 33.73 -13.57 9.96
C VAL A 7 33.03 -13.14 11.25
N ARG A 8 33.33 -13.77 12.39
CA ARG A 8 32.75 -13.38 13.68
C ARG A 8 33.16 -11.97 14.10
N GLU A 9 34.41 -11.59 13.87
CA GLU A 9 34.90 -10.24 14.17
C GLU A 9 34.22 -9.19 13.30
N TYR A 10 34.07 -9.47 12.00
CA TYR A 10 33.34 -8.60 11.07
C TYR A 10 31.88 -8.41 11.50
N LEU A 11 31.16 -9.50 11.78
CA LEU A 11 29.77 -9.46 12.23
C LEU A 11 29.62 -8.73 13.58
N ALA A 12 30.56 -8.93 14.51
CA ALA A 12 30.57 -8.23 15.79
C ALA A 12 30.79 -6.71 15.61
N ALA A 13 31.69 -6.32 14.71
CA ALA A 13 31.94 -4.92 14.37
C ALA A 13 30.71 -4.26 13.73
N VAL A 14 30.08 -4.90 12.75
CA VAL A 14 28.83 -4.41 12.14
C VAL A 14 27.72 -4.28 13.20
N ARG A 15 27.55 -5.29 14.06
CA ARG A 15 26.54 -5.27 15.14
C ARG A 15 26.78 -4.13 16.13
N ALA A 16 28.03 -3.86 16.48
CA ALA A 16 28.41 -2.75 17.35
C ALA A 16 28.15 -1.39 16.69
N ALA A 17 28.40 -1.30 15.38
CA ALA A 17 28.16 -0.09 14.60
C ALA A 17 26.67 0.21 14.38
N LEU A 18 25.75 -0.77 14.47
CA LEU A 18 24.29 -0.58 14.38
C LEU A 18 23.65 0.03 15.67
N THR A 19 24.28 1.06 16.23
CA THR A 19 23.72 1.83 17.34
C THR A 19 22.42 2.54 16.92
N GLY A 20 21.39 2.50 17.77
CA GLY A 20 20.09 3.13 17.54
C GLY A 20 19.05 2.25 16.82
N VAL A 21 19.43 1.10 16.26
CA VAL A 21 18.50 0.16 15.61
C VAL A 21 17.82 -0.75 16.65
N PRO A 22 16.49 -1.01 16.56
CA PRO A 22 15.80 -1.97 17.44
C PRO A 22 16.50 -3.33 17.50
N GLY A 23 16.47 -3.98 18.66
CA GLY A 23 17.22 -5.23 18.90
C GLY A 23 16.82 -6.35 17.92
N ARG A 24 15.53 -6.51 17.64
CA ARG A 24 15.02 -7.52 16.71
C ARG A 24 15.56 -7.32 15.29
N ASP A 25 15.40 -6.13 14.73
CA ASP A 25 15.79 -5.82 13.35
C ASP A 25 17.31 -5.93 13.17
N ARG A 26 18.06 -5.56 14.21
CA ARG A 26 19.51 -5.74 14.27
C ARG A 26 19.91 -7.22 14.26
N ASP A 27 19.22 -8.05 15.02
CA ASP A 27 19.53 -9.48 15.10
C ASP A 27 19.18 -10.21 13.80
N GLU A 28 18.05 -9.84 13.18
CA GLU A 28 17.61 -10.36 11.87
C GLU A 28 18.59 -9.98 10.76
N ALA A 29 18.99 -8.70 10.67
CA ALA A 29 19.95 -8.22 9.68
C ALA A 29 21.35 -8.87 9.84
N ILE A 30 21.79 -9.11 11.08
CA ILE A 30 23.06 -9.80 11.33
C ILE A 30 22.98 -11.28 10.93
N ALA A 31 21.84 -11.94 11.15
CA ALA A 31 21.64 -13.32 10.73
C ALA A 31 21.63 -13.47 9.20
N GLU A 32 20.99 -12.53 8.49
CA GLU A 32 20.99 -12.49 7.03
C GLU A 32 22.39 -12.24 6.45
N LEU A 33 23.15 -11.32 7.05
CA LEU A 33 24.53 -11.05 6.67
C LEU A 33 25.44 -12.27 6.86
N ASP A 34 25.32 -12.97 7.99
CA ASP A 34 26.08 -14.21 8.26
C ASP A 34 25.74 -15.30 7.21
N ALA A 35 24.46 -15.48 6.90
CA ALA A 35 24.03 -16.44 5.87
C ALA A 35 24.59 -16.09 4.48
N THR A 36 24.58 -14.80 4.11
CA THR A 36 25.09 -14.32 2.81
C THR A 36 26.59 -14.51 2.69
N ILE A 37 27.36 -14.12 3.72
CA ILE A 37 28.82 -14.28 3.74
C ILE A 37 29.18 -15.77 3.60
N ARG A 38 28.51 -16.66 4.35
CA ARG A 38 28.79 -18.10 4.28
C ARG A 38 28.53 -18.67 2.89
N ALA A 39 27.40 -18.29 2.27
CA ALA A 39 27.05 -18.74 0.93
C ALA A 39 28.08 -18.28 -0.12
N GLU A 40 28.53 -17.02 -0.04
CA GLU A 40 29.55 -16.49 -0.96
C GLU A 40 30.93 -17.13 -0.76
N VAL A 41 31.33 -17.38 0.49
CA VAL A 41 32.59 -18.04 0.83
C VAL A 41 32.62 -19.48 0.31
N GLU A 42 31.52 -20.22 0.51
CA GLU A 42 31.37 -21.58 0.00
C GLU A 42 31.47 -21.62 -1.53
N THR A 43 30.83 -20.67 -2.22
CA THR A 43 30.88 -20.53 -3.68
C THR A 43 32.31 -20.25 -4.19
N ARG A 44 33.14 -19.56 -3.40
CA ARG A 44 34.53 -19.22 -3.73
C ARG A 44 35.55 -20.28 -3.29
N GLY A 45 35.11 -21.42 -2.76
CA GLY A 45 35.97 -22.55 -2.43
C GLY A 45 36.26 -22.76 -0.94
N GLY A 46 35.68 -21.93 -0.06
CA GLY A 46 35.69 -22.15 1.40
C GLY A 46 37.07 -22.07 2.06
N ASP A 47 38.01 -21.36 1.45
CA ASP A 47 39.34 -21.12 2.02
C ASP A 47 39.46 -19.72 2.63
N SER A 48 40.56 -19.47 3.34
CA SER A 48 40.79 -18.17 3.97
C SER A 48 40.95 -17.03 2.96
N ALA A 49 41.34 -17.33 1.72
CA ALA A 49 41.41 -16.33 0.65
C ALA A 49 40.00 -15.94 0.16
N ALA A 50 39.09 -16.90 0.08
CA ALA A 50 37.68 -16.70 -0.24
C ALA A 50 36.99 -15.84 0.82
N VAL A 51 37.26 -16.04 2.11
CA VAL A 51 36.76 -15.17 3.19
C VAL A 51 37.24 -13.74 3.02
N GLN A 52 38.55 -13.55 2.86
CA GLN A 52 39.13 -12.22 2.69
C GLN A 52 38.57 -11.48 1.47
N ALA A 53 38.45 -12.18 0.34
CA ALA A 53 37.85 -11.61 -0.87
C ALA A 53 36.36 -11.25 -0.69
N THR A 54 35.60 -12.10 0.02
CA THR A 54 34.19 -11.86 0.33
C THR A 54 34.02 -10.64 1.22
N LEU A 55 34.74 -10.57 2.34
CA LEU A 55 34.69 -9.44 3.26
C LEU A 55 35.16 -8.14 2.61
N ALA A 56 36.17 -8.19 1.73
CA ALA A 56 36.59 -7.03 0.94
C ALA A 56 35.50 -6.52 -0.02
N GLY A 57 34.66 -7.42 -0.54
CA GLY A 57 33.50 -7.07 -1.37
C GLY A 57 32.40 -6.34 -0.60
N PHE A 58 32.19 -6.68 0.68
CA PHE A 58 31.26 -5.96 1.57
C PHE A 58 31.80 -4.61 2.06
N GLY A 59 33.11 -4.38 1.94
CA GLY A 59 33.76 -3.16 2.39
C GLY A 59 33.95 -3.08 3.91
N SER A 60 34.23 -1.88 4.42
CA SER A 60 34.49 -1.73 5.86
C SER A 60 33.22 -1.96 6.69
N PRO A 61 33.32 -2.55 7.91
CA PRO A 61 32.17 -2.79 8.78
C PRO A 61 31.33 -1.53 9.05
N ASP A 62 31.98 -0.37 9.20
CA ASP A 62 31.31 0.91 9.49
C ASP A 62 30.55 1.46 8.28
N GLU A 63 31.09 1.32 7.07
CA GLU A 63 30.40 1.71 5.84
C GLU A 63 29.22 0.80 5.56
N TYR A 64 29.41 -0.51 5.73
CA TYR A 64 28.34 -1.48 5.58
C TYR A 64 27.24 -1.23 6.62
N ALA A 65 27.60 -1.04 7.89
CA ALA A 65 26.64 -0.72 8.95
C ALA A 65 25.92 0.61 8.72
N ARG A 66 26.55 1.61 8.09
CA ARG A 66 25.91 2.87 7.72
C ARG A 66 24.90 2.69 6.60
N ALA A 67 25.27 1.98 5.53
CA ALA A 67 24.35 1.66 4.43
C ALA A 67 23.17 0.81 4.92
N LEU A 68 23.45 -0.16 5.79
CA LEU A 68 22.45 -1.00 6.43
C LEU A 68 21.56 -0.18 7.38
N ARG A 69 22.12 0.76 8.15
CA ARG A 69 21.32 1.68 8.97
C ARG A 69 20.44 2.57 8.11
N ASP A 70 20.94 3.13 7.01
CA ASP A 70 20.14 3.99 6.13
C ASP A 70 19.00 3.19 5.47
N ALA A 71 19.25 1.93 5.11
CA ALA A 71 18.22 1.01 4.61
C ALA A 71 17.18 0.68 5.70
N LEU A 72 17.63 0.30 6.90
CA LEU A 72 16.75 -0.07 8.03
C LEU A 72 15.98 1.13 8.58
N VAL A 73 16.59 2.32 8.67
CA VAL A 73 15.94 3.55 9.11
C VAL A 73 14.96 4.02 8.04
N GLY A 74 15.29 3.93 6.76
CA GLY A 74 14.36 4.22 5.67
C GLY A 74 13.11 3.35 5.68
N GLU A 75 13.22 2.10 6.12
CA GLU A 75 12.10 1.16 6.27
C GLU A 75 11.34 1.33 7.60
N ALA A 76 12.05 1.67 8.69
CA ALA A 76 11.47 1.90 10.01
C ALA A 76 10.71 3.24 10.14
N ASP A 77 11.23 4.34 9.55
CA ASP A 77 10.59 5.67 9.55
C ASP A 77 9.26 5.70 8.78
N ALA A 78 9.06 4.73 7.91
CA ALA A 78 7.87 4.62 7.09
C ALA A 78 6.70 4.00 7.87
N ILE A 79 7.00 3.17 8.88
CA ILE A 79 6.02 2.49 9.73
C ILE A 79 5.71 3.30 10.99
N GLU A 80 6.69 3.99 11.58
CA GLU A 80 6.48 4.86 12.74
C GLU A 80 5.69 6.14 12.36
N PRO A 81 4.71 6.56 13.19
CA PRO A 81 4.01 7.82 12.99
C PRO A 81 4.93 9.01 13.22
N GLN A 82 4.64 10.14 12.59
CA GLN A 82 5.38 11.40 12.82
C GLN A 82 5.40 11.81 14.30
N GLY A 83 4.35 11.45 15.05
CA GLY A 83 4.32 11.56 16.50
C GLY A 83 2.98 11.10 17.07
N ARG A 84 2.75 11.44 18.35
CA ARG A 84 1.48 11.17 19.04
C ARG A 84 0.92 12.44 19.65
N PHE A 85 -0.38 12.63 19.54
CA PHE A 85 -1.15 13.68 20.20
C PHE A 85 -2.25 13.03 21.05
N LEU A 86 -2.25 13.27 22.36
CA LEU A 86 -3.18 12.62 23.31
C LEU A 86 -3.21 11.07 23.19
N GLY A 87 -2.04 10.46 22.96
CA GLY A 87 -1.91 9.01 22.77
C GLY A 87 -2.32 8.49 21.38
N MET A 88 -2.92 9.33 20.54
CA MET A 88 -3.30 9.00 19.15
C MET A 88 -2.14 9.31 18.20
N PRO A 89 -1.79 8.40 17.27
CA PRO A 89 -0.77 8.69 16.27
C PRO A 89 -1.24 9.77 15.29
N TYR A 90 -0.32 10.61 14.84
CA TYR A 90 -0.57 11.62 13.81
C TYR A 90 0.46 11.54 12.69
N GLU A 91 0.02 11.94 11.49
CA GLU A 91 0.83 12.00 10.28
C GLU A 91 0.39 13.18 9.41
N PHE A 92 1.27 14.14 9.14
CA PHE A 92 0.96 15.25 8.21
C PHE A 92 1.85 15.24 6.96
N ARG A 93 2.69 14.22 6.78
CA ARG A 93 3.41 14.00 5.52
C ARG A 93 2.44 13.55 4.44
N ALA A 94 2.57 14.09 3.22
CA ALA A 94 1.73 13.68 2.10
C ALA A 94 1.85 12.15 1.87
N PRO A 95 0.74 11.41 1.73
CA PRO A 95 0.79 9.97 1.50
C PRO A 95 1.61 9.62 0.26
N THR A 96 2.53 8.67 0.40
CA THR A 96 3.27 8.10 -0.73
C THR A 96 2.74 6.70 -1.07
N ALA A 97 2.99 6.23 -2.28
CA ALA A 97 2.64 4.86 -2.68
C ALA A 97 3.32 3.81 -1.76
N THR A 98 4.55 4.10 -1.33
CA THR A 98 5.30 3.28 -0.38
C THR A 98 4.60 3.21 0.98
N SER A 99 4.23 4.36 1.56
CA SER A 99 3.54 4.41 2.85
C SER A 99 2.14 3.75 2.80
N ILE A 100 1.42 3.89 1.68
CA ILE A 100 0.13 3.19 1.48
C ILE A 100 0.34 1.68 1.51
N ARG A 101 1.34 1.17 0.78
CA ARG A 101 1.69 -0.26 0.78
C ARG A 101 2.02 -0.73 2.20
N GLU A 102 2.91 -0.04 2.91
CA GLU A 102 3.38 -0.48 4.23
C GLU A 102 2.31 -0.45 5.31
N ARG A 103 1.41 0.54 5.29
CA ARG A 103 0.41 0.71 6.36
C ARG A 103 -0.92 0.04 6.04
N MET A 104 -1.29 -0.11 4.76
CA MET A 104 -2.56 -0.73 4.36
C MET A 104 -2.42 -2.14 3.79
N TRP A 105 -1.24 -2.56 3.34
CA TRP A 105 -1.00 -3.87 2.74
C TRP A 105 0.34 -4.48 3.17
N ASN A 106 0.46 -4.82 4.45
CA ASN A 106 1.60 -5.53 5.00
C ASN A 106 1.16 -6.85 5.65
N PRO A 107 1.12 -7.96 4.90
CA PRO A 107 0.72 -9.28 5.41
C PRO A 107 1.65 -9.84 6.50
N SER A 108 2.92 -9.43 6.50
CA SER A 108 3.94 -9.89 7.46
C SER A 108 3.78 -9.23 8.83
N ASP A 109 3.20 -8.03 8.89
CA ASP A 109 2.85 -7.38 10.15
C ASP A 109 1.48 -7.87 10.66
N PRO A 110 1.40 -8.53 11.84
CA PRO A 110 0.14 -9.05 12.36
C PRO A 110 -0.83 -7.98 12.88
N ARG A 111 -0.41 -6.71 12.96
CA ARG A 111 -1.24 -5.59 13.43
C ARG A 111 -2.27 -5.20 12.38
N ILE A 112 -3.55 -5.23 12.77
CA ILE A 112 -4.65 -4.73 11.92
C ILE A 112 -4.72 -3.20 11.97
N ALA A 113 -4.54 -2.60 13.15
CA ALA A 113 -4.58 -1.16 13.32
C ALA A 113 -3.17 -0.57 13.14
N MET A 114 -3.00 0.23 12.10
CA MET A 114 -1.75 0.93 11.78
C MET A 114 -1.95 2.44 11.92
N PRO A 115 -0.89 3.24 12.15
CA PRO A 115 -1.00 4.70 12.07
C PRO A 115 -1.62 5.17 10.76
N ARG A 116 -2.45 6.22 10.78
CA ARG A 116 -3.05 6.77 9.55
C ARG A 116 -2.01 7.18 8.52
N LEU A 117 -2.40 7.13 7.24
CA LEU A 117 -1.60 7.66 6.13
C LEU A 117 -1.50 9.18 6.13
N PHE A 118 -2.52 9.86 6.67
CA PHE A 118 -2.59 11.30 6.81
C PHE A 118 -3.64 11.66 7.86
N GLY A 119 -3.37 12.68 8.67
CA GLY A 119 -4.20 13.14 9.77
C GLY A 119 -3.99 12.37 11.08
N LEU A 120 -5.05 12.35 11.90
CA LEU A 120 -5.04 11.79 13.26
C LEU A 120 -5.75 10.43 13.33
N GLY A 121 -5.13 9.45 13.98
CA GLY A 121 -5.72 8.16 14.32
C GLY A 121 -5.17 6.98 13.51
N TRP A 122 -6.01 5.97 13.31
CA TRP A 122 -5.62 4.67 12.78
C TRP A 122 -6.16 4.40 11.37
N THR A 123 -5.43 3.59 10.61
CA THR A 123 -5.85 2.94 9.35
C THR A 123 -5.89 1.42 9.54
N VAL A 124 -6.43 0.71 8.55
CA VAL A 124 -6.51 -0.75 8.54
C VAL A 124 -5.42 -1.33 7.64
N ASN A 125 -4.63 -2.25 8.18
CA ASN A 125 -3.77 -3.15 7.42
C ASN A 125 -4.62 -4.30 6.87
N PHE A 126 -5.00 -4.19 5.61
CA PHE A 126 -5.80 -5.20 4.92
C PHE A 126 -5.01 -6.47 4.60
N GLY A 127 -3.67 -6.39 4.54
CA GLY A 127 -2.80 -7.56 4.42
C GLY A 127 -2.93 -8.48 5.63
N ALA A 128 -2.76 -7.91 6.83
CA ALA A 128 -2.96 -8.63 8.10
C ALA A 128 -4.37 -9.20 8.23
N LEU A 129 -5.39 -8.44 7.82
CA LEU A 129 -6.78 -8.89 7.85
C LEU A 129 -7.00 -10.08 6.92
N ALA A 130 -6.47 -10.04 5.70
CA ALA A 130 -6.62 -11.10 4.74
C ALA A 130 -5.90 -12.40 5.17
N VAL A 131 -4.73 -12.29 5.82
CA VAL A 131 -4.05 -13.42 6.47
C VAL A 131 -4.94 -14.02 7.57
N ARG A 132 -5.49 -13.19 8.46
CA ARG A 132 -6.38 -13.66 9.55
C ARG A 132 -7.66 -14.33 9.05
N LEU A 133 -8.15 -13.91 7.88
CA LEU A 133 -9.30 -14.52 7.22
C LEU A 133 -8.94 -15.78 6.42
N GLY A 134 -7.68 -16.22 6.42
CA GLY A 134 -7.20 -17.39 5.69
C GLY A 134 -7.20 -17.22 4.17
N LEU A 135 -7.28 -15.98 3.67
CA LEU A 135 -7.31 -15.68 2.23
C LEU A 135 -5.93 -15.72 1.58
N MET A 136 -4.87 -15.59 2.38
CA MET A 136 -3.46 -15.62 1.96
C MET A 136 -2.59 -16.15 3.11
N ARG A 137 -1.45 -16.76 2.78
CA ARG A 137 -0.41 -17.06 3.78
C ARG A 137 0.60 -15.91 3.82
N PRO A 138 1.18 -15.60 4.99
CA PRO A 138 2.22 -14.58 5.11
C PRO A 138 3.41 -14.85 4.18
N ASP A 139 3.76 -16.13 4.02
CA ASP A 139 4.91 -16.58 3.23
C ASP A 139 4.67 -16.55 1.71
N ASP A 140 3.41 -16.40 1.27
CA ASP A 140 3.05 -16.38 -0.15
C ASP A 140 3.33 -15.03 -0.82
N ILE A 141 3.63 -13.96 -0.05
CA ILE A 141 3.87 -12.62 -0.59
C ILE A 141 5.36 -12.28 -0.45
N GLU A 142 6.07 -12.28 -1.59
CA GLU A 142 7.46 -11.83 -1.70
C GLU A 142 7.66 -10.40 -1.18
N ALA A 143 8.92 -10.00 -1.00
CA ALA A 143 9.34 -8.65 -0.61
C ALA A 143 8.73 -7.49 -1.46
N ARG A 144 8.12 -7.77 -2.62
CA ARG A 144 7.48 -6.77 -3.50
C ARG A 144 6.07 -7.18 -4.00
N PRO A 145 5.01 -7.03 -3.18
CA PRO A 145 3.63 -7.47 -3.49
C PRO A 145 3.02 -6.92 -4.80
N PHE A 146 3.60 -5.87 -5.36
CA PHE A 146 3.13 -5.16 -6.56
C PHE A 146 4.21 -5.05 -7.66
N GLY A 147 5.28 -5.84 -7.57
CA GLY A 147 6.41 -5.80 -8.51
C GLY A 147 6.06 -6.27 -9.92
N ASN A 148 5.14 -7.24 -10.03
CA ASN A 148 4.85 -7.97 -11.27
C ASN A 148 3.47 -7.62 -11.87
N LEU A 149 3.02 -6.37 -11.71
CA LEU A 149 1.70 -5.94 -12.19
C LEU A 149 1.60 -5.86 -13.72
N SER A 150 0.66 -6.62 -14.28
CA SER A 150 0.28 -6.53 -15.69
C SER A 150 -0.44 -5.22 -16.00
N ALA A 151 -0.33 -4.73 -17.25
CA ALA A 151 -1.05 -3.54 -17.70
C ALA A 151 -2.58 -3.65 -17.53
N ARG A 152 -3.12 -4.87 -17.68
CA ARG A 152 -4.56 -5.14 -17.47
C ARG A 152 -4.97 -4.96 -16.01
N ALA A 153 -4.15 -5.43 -15.06
CA ALA A 153 -4.43 -5.27 -13.63
C ALA A 153 -4.41 -3.79 -13.21
N VAL A 154 -3.43 -3.03 -13.69
CA VAL A 154 -3.37 -1.58 -13.47
C VAL A 154 -4.58 -0.88 -14.12
N GLY A 155 -4.90 -1.23 -15.37
CA GLY A 155 -6.07 -0.68 -16.07
C GLY A 155 -7.38 -0.96 -15.33
N ALA A 156 -7.55 -2.15 -14.77
CA ALA A 156 -8.70 -2.48 -13.94
C ALA A 156 -8.76 -1.64 -12.65
N ALA A 157 -7.61 -1.40 -11.99
CA ALA A 157 -7.56 -0.54 -10.81
C ALA A 157 -7.91 0.92 -11.13
N VAL A 158 -7.42 1.45 -12.26
CA VAL A 158 -7.75 2.80 -12.78
C VAL A 158 -9.23 2.88 -13.15
N ALA A 159 -9.82 1.81 -13.68
CA ALA A 159 -11.21 1.80 -14.08
C ALA A 159 -12.18 2.03 -12.91
N VAL A 160 -11.83 1.63 -11.68
CA VAL A 160 -12.69 1.80 -10.49
C VAL A 160 -13.04 3.28 -10.23
N PRO A 161 -12.08 4.19 -9.96
CA PRO A 161 -12.40 5.60 -9.75
C PRO A 161 -12.99 6.26 -11.00
N VAL A 162 -12.53 5.91 -12.20
CA VAL A 162 -13.04 6.51 -13.45
C VAL A 162 -14.51 6.14 -13.70
N ALA A 163 -14.86 4.86 -13.61
CA ALA A 163 -16.23 4.41 -13.81
C ALA A 163 -17.17 4.97 -12.74
N THR A 164 -16.69 5.03 -11.49
CA THR A 164 -17.45 5.62 -10.38
C THR A 164 -17.68 7.12 -10.59
N GLY A 165 -16.66 7.86 -11.02
CA GLY A 165 -16.77 9.28 -11.36
C GLY A 165 -17.74 9.54 -12.51
N ILE A 166 -17.69 8.72 -13.57
CA ILE A 166 -18.64 8.79 -14.69
C ILE A 166 -20.07 8.53 -14.20
N ALA A 167 -20.27 7.48 -13.38
CA ALA A 167 -21.59 7.18 -12.82
C ALA A 167 -22.12 8.36 -11.98
N ALA A 168 -21.29 8.97 -11.14
CA ALA A 168 -21.67 10.14 -10.36
C ALA A 168 -22.10 11.32 -11.26
N LEU A 169 -21.33 11.62 -12.31
CA LEU A 169 -21.67 12.66 -13.28
C LEU A 169 -23.01 12.39 -13.98
N VAL A 170 -23.24 11.15 -14.43
CA VAL A 170 -24.47 10.72 -15.10
C VAL A 170 -25.67 10.85 -14.16
N ILE A 171 -25.55 10.36 -12.92
CA ILE A 171 -26.62 10.44 -11.91
C ILE A 171 -26.95 11.92 -11.62
N THR A 172 -25.95 12.76 -11.35
CA THR A 172 -26.19 14.18 -11.09
C THR A 172 -26.86 14.86 -12.27
N GLY A 173 -26.39 14.63 -13.51
CA GLY A 173 -26.98 15.20 -14.71
C GLY A 173 -28.44 14.76 -14.92
N ALA A 174 -28.75 13.48 -14.72
CA ALA A 174 -30.08 12.92 -14.89
C ALA A 174 -31.11 13.49 -13.90
N PHE A 175 -30.68 13.84 -12.67
CA PHE A 175 -31.55 14.34 -11.62
C PHE A 175 -31.49 15.86 -11.40
N TRP A 176 -30.60 16.57 -12.10
CA TRP A 176 -30.31 17.99 -11.87
C TRP A 176 -31.54 18.91 -11.86
N SER A 177 -32.45 18.70 -12.81
CA SER A 177 -33.67 19.49 -12.97
C SER A 177 -34.74 19.19 -11.92
N ARG A 178 -34.68 18.01 -11.29
CA ARG A 178 -35.61 17.58 -10.22
C ARG A 178 -35.16 18.04 -8.84
N LEU A 179 -33.89 18.40 -8.70
CA LEU A 179 -33.34 18.81 -7.41
C LEU A 179 -33.79 20.23 -7.02
N PRO A 180 -34.15 20.46 -5.75
CA PRO A 180 -34.37 21.79 -5.21
C PRO A 180 -33.12 22.69 -5.32
N ALA A 181 -33.28 24.00 -5.09
CA ALA A 181 -32.17 24.94 -5.13
C ALA A 181 -31.09 24.62 -4.08
N GLU A 182 -31.52 24.14 -2.92
CA GLU A 182 -30.68 23.68 -1.82
C GLU A 182 -30.86 22.19 -1.60
N VAL A 183 -29.77 21.49 -1.28
CA VAL A 183 -29.75 20.06 -0.99
C VAL A 183 -29.07 19.80 0.36
N PRO A 184 -29.40 18.68 1.02
CA PRO A 184 -28.75 18.31 2.27
C PRO A 184 -27.24 18.10 2.12
N ILE A 185 -26.48 18.59 3.08
CA ILE A 185 -25.01 18.39 3.19
C ILE A 185 -24.61 17.63 4.45
N HIS A 186 -25.49 17.59 5.45
CA HIS A 186 -25.29 16.82 6.68
C HIS A 186 -26.54 16.01 6.98
N PHE A 187 -26.30 14.84 7.59
CA PHE A 187 -27.33 13.93 8.04
C PHE A 187 -27.00 13.51 9.46
N SER A 188 -28.00 13.54 10.32
CA SER A 188 -27.91 13.01 11.68
C SER A 188 -27.63 11.49 11.68
N GLY A 189 -27.31 10.92 12.85
CA GLY A 189 -27.11 9.47 12.98
C GLY A 189 -28.35 8.61 12.62
N ALA A 190 -29.54 9.22 12.60
CA ALA A 190 -30.77 8.58 12.12
C ALA A 190 -30.93 8.62 10.59
N GLY A 191 -30.03 9.33 9.88
CA GLY A 191 -30.10 9.54 8.43
C GLY A 191 -31.07 10.64 8.00
N VAL A 192 -31.52 11.48 8.94
CA VAL A 192 -32.39 12.64 8.69
C VAL A 192 -31.52 13.85 8.38
N ALA A 193 -31.87 14.60 7.33
CA ALA A 193 -31.17 15.81 6.92
C ALA A 193 -31.36 16.94 7.95
N ASP A 194 -30.27 17.61 8.32
CA ASP A 194 -30.25 18.68 9.33
C ASP A 194 -29.36 19.88 8.95
N ASP A 195 -28.68 19.84 7.80
CA ASP A 195 -27.95 20.99 7.22
C ASP A 195 -28.04 20.99 5.69
N TRP A 196 -28.06 22.17 5.07
CA TRP A 196 -28.33 22.37 3.64
C TRP A 196 -27.39 23.38 2.98
N ALA A 197 -27.13 23.20 1.68
CA ALA A 197 -26.38 24.16 0.87
C ALA A 197 -26.90 24.21 -0.57
N PRO A 198 -26.55 25.27 -1.34
CA PRO A 198 -26.87 25.33 -2.76
C PRO A 198 -26.40 24.09 -3.52
N LYS A 199 -27.29 23.49 -4.33
CA LYS A 199 -27.03 22.22 -5.02
C LYS A 199 -25.76 22.22 -5.88
N ALA A 200 -25.42 23.36 -6.46
CA ALA A 200 -24.22 23.51 -7.27
C ALA A 200 -22.93 23.42 -6.44
N VAL A 201 -22.93 23.93 -5.21
CA VAL A 201 -21.78 23.86 -4.32
C VAL A 201 -21.66 22.45 -3.75
N ALA A 202 -22.74 21.91 -3.19
CA ALA A 202 -22.76 20.59 -2.56
C ALA A 202 -22.38 19.47 -3.55
N LEU A 203 -23.10 19.38 -4.68
CA LEU A 203 -22.84 18.34 -5.67
C LEU A 203 -21.57 18.62 -6.47
N GLY A 204 -21.22 19.89 -6.70
CA GLY A 204 -19.96 20.26 -7.35
C GLY A 204 -18.74 19.79 -6.58
N ALA A 205 -18.73 19.95 -5.24
CA ALA A 205 -17.65 19.47 -4.40
C ALA A 205 -17.54 17.93 -4.42
N LEU A 206 -18.67 17.21 -4.34
CA LEU A 206 -18.68 15.75 -4.41
C LEU A 206 -18.24 15.24 -5.79
N LEU A 207 -18.63 15.90 -6.89
CA LEU A 207 -18.17 15.56 -8.24
C LEU A 207 -16.68 15.87 -8.45
N ALA A 208 -16.18 16.95 -7.85
CA ALA A 208 -14.76 17.27 -7.88
C ALA A 208 -13.93 16.16 -7.22
N ILE A 209 -14.41 15.57 -6.12
CA ILE A 209 -13.76 14.42 -5.47
C ILE A 209 -13.96 13.15 -6.29
N ALA A 210 -15.20 12.87 -6.73
CA ALA A 210 -15.55 11.59 -7.35
C ALA A 210 -14.97 11.41 -8.75
N ALA A 211 -14.94 12.47 -9.56
CA ALA A 211 -14.53 12.43 -10.96
C ALA A 211 -13.33 13.34 -11.24
N GLY A 212 -13.31 14.57 -10.70
CA GLY A 212 -12.26 15.54 -10.99
C GLY A 212 -10.88 15.10 -10.49
N LEU A 213 -10.79 14.75 -9.21
CA LEU A 213 -9.54 14.39 -8.55
C LEU A 213 -8.86 13.17 -9.19
N PRO A 214 -9.56 12.06 -9.50
CA PRO A 214 -8.96 10.96 -10.24
C PRO A 214 -8.39 11.37 -11.60
N VAL A 215 -9.14 12.17 -12.38
CA VAL A 215 -8.68 12.62 -13.70
C VAL A 215 -7.39 13.42 -13.58
N VAL A 216 -7.35 14.40 -12.68
CA VAL A 216 -6.19 15.27 -12.48
C VAL A 216 -4.96 14.47 -12.02
N ILE A 217 -5.12 13.63 -10.99
CA ILE A 217 -4.00 12.89 -10.39
C ILE A 217 -3.48 11.80 -11.34
N LEU A 218 -4.36 11.07 -12.03
CA LEU A 218 -3.94 10.03 -12.96
C LEU A 218 -3.31 10.63 -14.22
N ALA A 219 -3.82 11.76 -14.73
CA ALA A 219 -3.16 12.49 -15.81
C ALA A 219 -1.78 13.00 -15.40
N TRP A 220 -1.64 13.54 -14.18
CA TRP A 220 -0.35 13.93 -13.63
C TRP A 220 0.65 12.78 -13.59
N HIS A 221 0.22 11.61 -13.09
CA HIS A 221 1.08 10.42 -13.06
C HIS A 221 1.45 9.92 -14.46
N ALA A 222 0.52 9.99 -15.42
CA ALA A 222 0.81 9.64 -16.81
C ALA A 222 1.85 10.59 -17.43
N LEU A 223 1.72 11.90 -17.20
CA LEU A 223 2.68 12.92 -17.66
C LEU A 223 4.07 12.73 -17.04
N ARG A 224 4.11 12.36 -15.75
CA ARG A 224 5.35 12.06 -15.01
C ARG A 224 5.91 10.66 -15.30
N ARG A 225 5.26 9.86 -16.16
CA ARG A 225 5.63 8.46 -16.47
C ARG A 225 5.85 7.62 -15.20
N ALA A 226 4.95 7.78 -14.23
CA ALA A 226 5.02 7.04 -12.97
C ALA A 226 4.99 5.52 -13.20
N SER A 227 5.60 4.77 -12.28
CA SER A 227 5.62 3.30 -12.38
C SER A 227 4.21 2.71 -12.24
N ARG A 228 4.03 1.50 -12.78
CA ARG A 228 2.75 0.76 -12.71
C ARG A 228 2.25 0.57 -11.27
N ALA A 229 3.16 0.27 -10.35
CA ALA A 229 2.84 0.10 -8.93
C ALA A 229 2.31 1.41 -8.32
N VAL A 230 2.94 2.55 -8.62
CA VAL A 230 2.47 3.86 -8.14
C VAL A 230 1.07 4.14 -8.67
N ILE A 231 0.82 3.95 -9.97
CA ILE A 231 -0.50 4.19 -10.56
C ILE A 231 -1.56 3.28 -9.92
N ALA A 232 -1.25 1.99 -9.73
CA ALA A 232 -2.17 1.04 -9.11
C ALA A 232 -2.52 1.44 -7.67
N ILE A 233 -1.51 1.72 -6.83
CA ILE A 233 -1.69 2.10 -5.43
C ILE A 233 -2.44 3.44 -5.30
N THR A 234 -2.09 4.44 -6.11
CA THR A 234 -2.83 5.70 -6.15
C THR A 234 -4.29 5.48 -6.55
N SER A 235 -4.56 4.57 -7.49
CA SER A 235 -5.92 4.23 -7.92
C SER A 235 -6.76 3.59 -6.80
N VAL A 236 -6.14 2.90 -5.84
CA VAL A 236 -6.83 2.37 -4.65
C VAL A 236 -7.40 3.51 -3.80
N VAL A 237 -6.58 4.53 -3.50
CA VAL A 237 -7.01 5.69 -2.70
C VAL A 237 -8.05 6.50 -3.46
N LEU A 238 -7.82 6.76 -4.73
CA LEU A 238 -8.79 7.44 -5.59
C LEU A 238 -10.10 6.67 -5.68
N GLY A 239 -10.04 5.34 -5.83
CA GLY A 239 -11.22 4.48 -5.87
C GLY A 239 -12.05 4.59 -4.59
N PHE A 240 -11.42 4.57 -3.43
CA PHE A 240 -12.10 4.80 -2.15
C PHE A 240 -12.78 6.17 -2.08
N LEU A 241 -12.04 7.25 -2.39
CA LEU A 241 -12.59 8.61 -2.37
C LEU A 241 -13.75 8.76 -3.37
N SER A 242 -13.62 8.19 -4.57
CA SER A 242 -14.66 8.20 -5.58
C SER A 242 -15.92 7.46 -5.14
N VAL A 243 -15.78 6.26 -4.56
CA VAL A 243 -16.92 5.48 -4.08
C VAL A 243 -17.59 6.18 -2.90
N LEU A 244 -16.82 6.67 -1.93
CA LEU A 244 -17.36 7.40 -0.78
C LEU A 244 -18.14 8.64 -1.23
N ALA A 245 -17.55 9.46 -2.11
CA ALA A 245 -18.21 10.65 -2.64
C ALA A 245 -19.46 10.31 -3.46
N ALA A 246 -19.42 9.25 -4.28
CA ALA A 246 -20.57 8.81 -5.07
C ALA A 246 -21.71 8.25 -4.20
N VAL A 247 -21.39 7.55 -3.10
CA VAL A 247 -22.38 7.08 -2.12
C VAL A 247 -23.08 8.26 -1.46
N ILE A 248 -22.33 9.25 -0.97
CA ILE A 248 -22.89 10.44 -0.34
C ILE A 248 -23.74 11.21 -1.36
N LEU A 249 -23.22 11.43 -2.57
CA LEU A 249 -23.93 12.11 -3.66
C LEU A 249 -25.24 11.41 -4.03
N GLY A 250 -25.20 10.09 -4.20
CA GLY A 250 -26.36 9.28 -4.53
C GLY A 250 -27.43 9.35 -3.44
N TYR A 251 -27.02 9.30 -2.17
CA TYR A 251 -27.93 9.44 -1.04
C TYR A 251 -28.52 10.86 -0.96
N THR A 252 -27.72 11.91 -1.12
CA THR A 252 -28.21 13.30 -1.16
C THR A 252 -29.27 13.49 -2.24
N ILE A 253 -29.05 12.94 -3.44
CA ILE A 253 -30.03 12.99 -4.53
C ILE A 253 -31.28 12.16 -4.19
N ALA A 254 -31.11 10.95 -3.64
CA ALA A 254 -32.23 10.10 -3.28
C ALA A 254 -33.11 10.73 -2.18
N ASN A 255 -32.48 11.35 -1.18
CA ASN A 255 -33.18 12.10 -0.14
C ASN A 255 -33.94 13.29 -0.75
N ALA A 256 -33.26 14.13 -1.53
CA ALA A 256 -33.86 15.34 -2.08
C ALA A 256 -35.00 15.09 -3.09
N VAL A 257 -34.95 13.97 -3.85
CA VAL A 257 -35.92 13.66 -4.90
C VAL A 257 -37.04 12.75 -4.40
N TYR A 258 -36.73 11.79 -3.52
CA TYR A 258 -37.65 10.73 -3.12
C TYR A 258 -37.97 10.73 -1.62
N GLY A 259 -37.39 11.65 -0.83
CA GLY A 259 -37.60 11.71 0.62
C GLY A 259 -37.00 10.51 1.36
N VAL A 260 -35.95 9.90 0.79
CA VAL A 260 -35.29 8.74 1.39
C VAL A 260 -34.52 9.14 2.65
N GLU A 261 -34.83 8.49 3.76
CA GLU A 261 -34.13 8.67 5.05
C GLU A 261 -33.74 7.32 5.65
N GLY A 262 -32.75 7.33 6.54
CA GLY A 262 -32.43 6.18 7.38
C GLY A 262 -30.94 6.02 7.73
N TRP A 263 -30.70 5.40 8.87
CA TRP A 263 -29.37 5.14 9.44
C TRP A 263 -28.45 4.32 8.51
N TRP A 264 -29.02 3.62 7.52
CA TRP A 264 -28.29 2.76 6.58
C TRP A 264 -27.31 3.53 5.67
N ILE A 265 -27.44 4.85 5.52
CA ILE A 265 -26.39 5.67 4.88
C ILE A 265 -25.05 5.48 5.59
N GLY A 266 -25.06 5.42 6.93
CA GLY A 266 -23.86 5.17 7.73
C GLY A 266 -23.25 3.81 7.40
N ALA A 267 -24.06 2.78 7.17
CA ALA A 267 -23.59 1.47 6.74
C ALA A 267 -22.95 1.51 5.34
N LEU A 268 -23.47 2.30 4.40
CA LEU A 268 -22.85 2.48 3.07
C LEU A 268 -21.52 3.24 3.16
N ILE A 269 -21.46 4.28 3.98
CA ILE A 269 -20.23 5.04 4.24
C ILE A 269 -19.17 4.11 4.85
N VAL A 270 -19.52 3.35 5.88
CA VAL A 270 -18.62 2.37 6.49
C VAL A 270 -18.24 1.28 5.48
N GLY A 271 -19.19 0.82 4.66
CA GLY A 271 -18.96 -0.17 3.60
C GLY A 271 -17.92 0.28 2.57
N SER A 272 -17.81 1.58 2.30
CA SER A 272 -16.78 2.12 1.40
C SER A 272 -15.36 1.85 1.92
N LEU A 273 -15.15 1.66 3.23
CA LEU A 273 -13.85 1.30 3.81
C LEU A 273 -13.33 -0.08 3.36
N ALA A 274 -14.21 -0.93 2.82
CA ALA A 274 -13.79 -2.21 2.25
C ALA A 274 -13.12 -2.04 0.86
N VAL A 275 -13.38 -0.95 0.15
CA VAL A 275 -12.88 -0.72 -1.22
C VAL A 275 -11.36 -0.82 -1.31
N PRO A 276 -10.56 -0.14 -0.46
CA PRO A 276 -9.12 -0.29 -0.49
C PRO A 276 -8.65 -1.72 -0.31
N GLY A 277 -9.21 -2.43 0.67
CA GLY A 277 -8.85 -3.81 0.97
C GLY A 277 -9.14 -4.78 -0.18
N VAL A 278 -10.31 -4.66 -0.79
CA VAL A 278 -10.70 -5.48 -1.95
C VAL A 278 -9.77 -5.19 -3.13
N MET A 279 -9.52 -3.91 -3.45
CA MET A 279 -8.65 -3.55 -4.58
C MET A 279 -7.21 -4.01 -4.36
N LEU A 280 -6.64 -3.81 -3.18
CA LEU A 280 -5.28 -4.26 -2.84
C LEU A 280 -5.17 -5.78 -2.91
N TYR A 281 -6.18 -6.50 -2.42
CA TYR A 281 -6.24 -7.96 -2.52
C TYR A 281 -6.26 -8.45 -3.97
N LEU A 282 -7.09 -7.86 -4.82
CA LEU A 282 -7.16 -8.23 -6.23
C LEU A 282 -5.86 -7.92 -6.98
N LEU A 283 -5.23 -6.78 -6.66
CA LEU A 283 -3.93 -6.40 -7.22
C LEU A 283 -2.81 -7.36 -6.79
N ALA A 284 -2.73 -7.70 -5.50
CA ALA A 284 -1.75 -8.65 -4.99
C ALA A 284 -1.93 -10.03 -5.65
N ARG A 285 -3.17 -10.52 -5.72
CA ARG A 285 -3.49 -11.79 -6.38
C ARG A 285 -3.17 -11.77 -7.88
N ALA A 286 -3.37 -10.65 -8.56
CA ALA A 286 -3.01 -10.49 -9.96
C ALA A 286 -1.49 -10.48 -10.17
N SER A 287 -0.72 -9.88 -9.25
CA SER A 287 0.75 -9.90 -9.26
C SER A 287 1.28 -11.32 -9.10
N LEU A 288 0.82 -12.06 -8.09
CA LEU A 288 1.22 -13.45 -7.83
C LEU A 288 0.95 -14.37 -9.02
N LYS A 289 -0.22 -14.22 -9.65
CA LYS A 289 -0.59 -15.01 -10.83
C LYS A 289 0.32 -14.73 -12.04
N ALA A 290 0.82 -13.50 -12.18
CA ALA A 290 1.73 -13.15 -13.27
C ALA A 290 3.10 -13.81 -13.07
N GLU A 291 3.57 -13.84 -11.83
CA GLU A 291 4.85 -14.43 -11.45
C GLU A 291 4.85 -15.94 -11.62
N TRP A 292 3.84 -16.66 -11.11
CA TRP A 292 3.74 -18.11 -11.29
C TRP A 292 3.72 -18.54 -12.75
N ARG A 293 3.17 -17.71 -13.64
CA ARG A 293 3.22 -17.95 -15.08
C ARG A 293 4.64 -17.80 -15.64
N ALA A 294 5.36 -16.75 -15.23
CA ALA A 294 6.74 -16.53 -15.64
C ALA A 294 7.66 -17.68 -15.17
N THR A 295 7.51 -18.15 -13.93
CA THR A 295 8.29 -19.28 -13.39
C THR A 295 7.96 -20.61 -14.08
N ALA A 296 6.70 -20.83 -14.47
CA ALA A 296 6.31 -22.03 -15.21
C ALA A 296 6.90 -22.03 -16.64
N GLU A 297 6.90 -20.86 -17.29
CA GLU A 297 7.50 -20.68 -18.62
C GLU A 297 9.03 -20.89 -18.59
N SER A 298 9.72 -20.38 -17.56
CA SER A 298 11.18 -20.58 -17.45
C SER A 298 11.56 -22.04 -17.20
N ARG A 299 10.82 -22.77 -16.34
CA ARG A 299 11.04 -24.21 -16.11
C ARG A 299 10.80 -25.06 -17.36
N GLY A 300 9.75 -24.75 -18.12
CA GLY A 300 9.47 -25.46 -19.38
C GLY A 300 10.51 -25.21 -20.47
N ALA A 301 11.14 -24.03 -20.49
CA ALA A 301 12.23 -23.72 -21.41
C ALA A 301 13.50 -24.51 -21.09
N THR A 302 13.86 -24.64 -19.80
CA THR A 302 15.05 -25.40 -19.38
C THR A 302 14.91 -26.90 -19.62
N GLU A 303 13.74 -27.49 -19.37
CA GLU A 303 13.50 -28.93 -19.62
C GLU A 303 13.48 -29.28 -21.12
N GLY A 304 13.09 -28.34 -21.99
CA GLY A 304 13.11 -28.51 -23.43
C GLY A 304 14.49 -28.40 -24.07
N GLU A 305 15.45 -27.77 -23.38
CA GLU A 305 16.85 -27.63 -23.81
C GLU A 305 17.69 -28.85 -23.40
N ASP A 306 17.43 -29.44 -22.23
CA ASP A 306 18.06 -30.70 -21.79
C ASP A 306 17.55 -31.95 -22.53
N ALA A 307 16.42 -31.85 -23.25
CA ALA A 307 15.83 -32.93 -24.02
C ALA A 307 16.27 -32.98 -25.50
N ARG A 308 17.20 -32.11 -25.92
CA ARG A 308 17.75 -32.05 -27.29
C ARG A 308 19.23 -32.41 -27.33
#